data_AF-A0A0D0QCJ0-F1
#
_entry.id   AF-A0A0D0QCJ0-F1
#
_cell.length_a   1.000
_cell.length_b   1.000
_cell.length_c   1.000
_cell.angle_alpha   90.00
_cell.angle_beta   90.00
_cell.angle_gamma   90.00
#
_symmetry.space_group_name_H-M   'P 1'
#
loop_
_entity.id
_entity.type
_entity.pdbx_description
1 polymer ?
#
loop_
_entity_poly.entity_id
_entity_poly.type
_entity_poly.pdbx_seq_one_letter_code
_entity_poly.pdbx_strand_id
1 'polypeptide(L)'
;MSSIPRELVAEATQLPPHALPDGDLPMARFAERHAEFVAAAARDEGAGHAEFWTWLVMEELVRERPAQALEAIRAVLALLTTPEEVASLAAGPLEDLLTHHGVVALDAMEADATPRLRYALTGVWKGDLPKDVWHRVEALRAGSPELDEGAPLPAA
;
A
#
# COMPACT_ATOMS: atom_id res chain seq x y z
N MET A 1 2.37 15.10 7.00
CA MET A 1 1.93 13.70 7.10
C MET A 1 0.69 13.67 7.97
N SER A 2 -0.36 13.01 7.51
CA SER A 2 -1.64 12.93 8.22
C SER A 2 -1.61 11.95 9.40
N SER A 3 -2.77 11.71 10.02
CA SER A 3 -2.98 10.69 11.04
C SER A 3 -4.17 9.80 10.66
N ILE A 4 -4.12 8.56 11.10
CA ILE A 4 -5.19 7.56 10.96
C ILE A 4 -6.03 7.63 12.23
N PRO A 5 -7.36 7.86 12.14
CA PRO A 5 -8.19 8.00 13.32
C PRO A 5 -8.12 6.77 14.24
N ARG A 6 -8.03 7.01 15.55
CA ARG A 6 -8.00 5.93 16.55
C ARG A 6 -9.19 4.98 16.42
N GLU A 7 -10.37 5.50 16.09
CA GLU A 7 -11.58 4.69 15.89
C GLU A 7 -11.45 3.73 14.71
N LEU A 8 -10.79 4.13 13.62
CA LEU A 8 -10.53 3.24 12.49
C LEU A 8 -9.57 2.12 12.88
N VAL A 9 -8.52 2.45 13.65
CA VAL A 9 -7.59 1.43 14.17
C VAL A 9 -8.31 0.45 15.09
N ALA A 10 -9.23 0.94 15.93
CA ALA A 10 -10.05 0.11 16.82
C ALA A 10 -10.95 -0.84 16.03
N GLU A 11 -11.64 -0.32 15.01
CA GLU A 11 -12.50 -1.10 14.11
C GLU A 11 -11.70 -2.18 13.38
N ALA A 12 -10.61 -1.81 12.71
CA ALA A 12 -9.75 -2.73 11.97
C ALA A 12 -9.17 -3.85 12.83
N THR A 13 -8.76 -3.52 14.06
CA THR A 13 -8.15 -4.50 14.99
C THR A 13 -9.17 -5.24 15.86
N GLN A 14 -10.45 -4.86 15.78
CA GLN A 14 -11.52 -5.33 16.66
C GLN A 14 -11.21 -5.16 18.16
N LEU A 15 -10.34 -4.20 18.49
CA LEU A 15 -9.99 -3.85 19.86
C LEU A 15 -10.87 -2.67 20.31
N PRO A 16 -11.30 -2.64 21.57
CA PRO A 16 -12.02 -1.48 22.05
C PRO A 16 -11.10 -0.26 22.09
N PRO A 17 -11.58 0.98 21.82
CA PRO A 17 -10.71 2.16 21.73
C PRO A 17 -9.81 2.36 22.96
N HIS A 18 -10.31 2.06 24.17
CA HIS A 18 -9.55 2.19 25.43
C HIS A 18 -8.35 1.23 25.56
N ALA A 19 -8.26 0.19 24.74
CA ALA A 19 -7.10 -0.70 24.66
C ALA A 19 -5.99 -0.15 23.75
N LEU A 20 -6.28 0.89 22.96
CA LEU A 20 -5.32 1.56 22.10
C LEU A 20 -4.67 2.76 22.82
N PRO A 21 -3.43 3.14 22.44
CA PRO A 21 -2.83 4.40 22.87
C PRO A 21 -3.73 5.61 22.60
N ASP A 22 -3.58 6.65 23.41
CA ASP A 22 -4.30 7.90 23.20
C ASP A 22 -3.84 8.64 21.95
N GLY A 23 -4.80 9.27 21.27
CA GLY A 23 -4.59 10.01 20.02
C GLY A 23 -4.70 9.16 18.76
N ASP A 24 -4.77 9.84 17.63
CA ASP A 24 -4.76 9.21 16.31
C ASP A 24 -3.37 8.65 16.00
N LEU A 25 -3.32 7.57 15.23
CA LEU A 25 -2.08 6.92 14.82
C LEU A 25 -1.37 7.78 13.76
N PRO A 26 -0.15 8.29 14.00
CA PRO A 26 0.55 9.09 13.00
C PRO A 26 0.86 8.26 11.75
N MET A 27 0.62 8.80 10.56
CA MET A 27 0.87 8.10 9.28
C MET A 27 2.32 7.62 9.16
N ALA A 28 3.29 8.40 9.65
CA ALA A 28 4.70 8.00 9.65
C ALA A 28 4.94 6.73 10.47
N ARG A 29 4.37 6.68 11.69
CA ARG A 29 4.50 5.53 12.58
C ARG A 29 3.81 4.31 11.98
N PHE A 30 2.64 4.49 11.36
CA PHE A 30 1.97 3.42 10.65
C PHE A 30 2.84 2.87 9.52
N ALA A 31 3.40 3.76 8.68
CA ALA A 31 4.23 3.36 7.55
C ALA A 31 5.47 2.58 7.98
N GLU A 32 6.16 3.00 9.04
CA GLU A 32 7.31 2.27 9.60
C GLU A 32 6.95 0.83 10.00
N ARG A 33 5.85 0.67 10.76
CA ARG A 33 5.39 -0.66 11.21
C ARG A 33 4.87 -1.51 10.09
N HIS A 34 4.17 -0.91 9.13
CA HIS A 34 3.66 -1.65 7.98
C HIS A 34 4.79 -2.04 7.02
N ALA A 35 5.85 -1.25 6.89
CA ALA A 35 7.05 -1.64 6.15
C ALA A 35 7.74 -2.86 6.78
N GLU A 36 7.84 -2.91 8.12
CA GLU A 36 8.32 -4.09 8.84
C GLU A 36 7.46 -5.33 8.53
N PHE A 37 6.13 -5.18 8.54
CA PHE A 37 5.20 -6.24 8.16
C PHE A 37 5.36 -6.68 6.69
N VAL A 38 5.43 -5.74 5.75
CA VAL A 38 5.60 -6.01 4.31
C VAL A 38 6.89 -6.78 4.06
N ALA A 39 7.98 -6.41 4.74
CA ALA A 39 9.24 -7.13 4.65
C ALA A 39 9.15 -8.57 5.18
N ALA A 40 8.40 -8.79 6.27
CA ALA A 40 8.13 -10.15 6.74
C ALA A 40 7.25 -10.93 5.75
N ALA A 41 6.19 -10.31 5.22
CA ALA A 41 5.29 -10.91 4.24
C ALA A 41 6.02 -11.30 2.95
N ALA A 42 6.96 -10.49 2.47
CA ALA A 42 7.80 -10.80 1.31
C ALA A 42 8.70 -12.04 1.49
N ARG A 43 8.86 -12.52 2.74
CA ARG A 43 9.59 -13.76 3.09
C ARG A 43 8.64 -14.89 3.50
N ASP A 44 7.34 -14.76 3.23
CA ASP A 44 6.29 -15.68 3.68
C ASP A 44 6.15 -15.79 5.22
N GLU A 45 6.62 -14.77 5.96
CA GLU A 45 6.63 -14.73 7.43
C GLU A 45 5.57 -13.76 8.01
N GLY A 46 4.63 -13.28 7.19
CA GLY A 46 3.62 -12.31 7.63
C GLY A 46 2.65 -12.86 8.68
N ALA A 47 2.27 -14.13 8.57
CA ALA A 47 1.34 -14.76 9.50
C ALA A 47 1.97 -14.94 10.89
N GLY A 48 1.37 -14.31 11.92
CA GLY A 48 1.91 -14.34 13.29
C GLY A 48 2.99 -13.30 13.57
N HIS A 49 3.32 -12.44 12.60
CA HIS A 49 4.22 -11.31 12.82
C HIS A 49 3.59 -10.29 13.79
N ALA A 50 4.40 -9.68 14.66
CA ALA A 50 3.92 -8.73 15.67
C ALA A 50 3.19 -7.53 15.04
N GLU A 51 3.62 -7.11 13.86
CA GLU A 51 3.04 -6.00 13.10
C GLU A 51 1.86 -6.40 12.18
N PHE A 52 1.32 -7.63 12.32
CA PHE A 52 0.17 -8.08 11.53
C PHE A 52 -1.05 -7.14 11.64
N TRP A 53 -1.23 -6.47 12.78
CA TRP A 53 -2.29 -5.48 12.96
C TRP A 53 -2.25 -4.35 11.92
N THR A 54 -1.07 -4.04 11.37
CA THR A 54 -0.93 -3.00 10.34
C THR A 54 -1.56 -3.41 9.02
N TRP A 55 -1.60 -4.71 8.72
CA TRP A 55 -2.29 -5.24 7.55
C TRP A 55 -3.79 -5.04 7.67
N LEU A 56 -4.37 -5.34 8.84
CA LEU A 56 -5.80 -5.08 9.12
C LEU A 56 -6.15 -3.59 8.94
N VAL A 57 -5.30 -2.70 9.46
CA VAL A 57 -5.50 -1.25 9.30
C VAL A 57 -5.35 -0.82 7.84
N MET A 58 -4.40 -1.38 7.09
CA MET A 58 -4.26 -1.10 5.65
C MET A 58 -5.49 -1.55 4.87
N GLU A 59 -6.02 -2.75 5.15
CA GLU A 59 -7.24 -3.28 4.54
C GLU A 59 -8.44 -2.36 4.78
N GLU A 60 -8.62 -1.91 6.03
CA GLU A 60 -9.68 -0.95 6.40
C GLU A 60 -9.51 0.40 5.66
N LEU A 61 -8.29 0.92 5.58
CA LEU A 61 -8.01 2.14 4.83
C LEU A 61 -8.33 1.98 3.34
N VAL A 62 -7.91 0.87 2.73
CA VAL A 62 -8.18 0.58 1.32
C VAL A 62 -9.68 0.54 1.06
N ARG A 63 -10.45 -0.12 1.94
CA ARG A 63 -11.89 -0.25 1.77
C ARG A 63 -12.62 1.08 1.94
N GLU A 64 -12.34 1.81 3.02
CA GLU A 64 -13.18 2.94 3.45
C GLU A 64 -12.60 4.32 3.12
N ARG A 65 -11.27 4.41 2.93
CA ARG A 65 -10.54 5.70 2.88
C ARG A 65 -9.44 5.72 1.80
N PRO A 66 -9.80 5.64 0.50
CA PRO A 66 -8.84 5.49 -0.59
C PRO A 66 -7.74 6.55 -0.63
N ALA A 67 -8.04 7.81 -0.27
CA ALA A 67 -7.05 8.87 -0.22
C ALA A 67 -6.00 8.65 0.88
N GLN A 68 -6.43 8.22 2.08
CA GLN A 68 -5.50 7.91 3.17
C GLN A 68 -4.75 6.59 2.92
N ALA A 69 -5.38 5.61 2.27
CA ALA A 69 -4.73 4.39 1.82
C ALA A 69 -3.59 4.69 0.83
N LEU A 70 -3.83 5.55 -0.17
CA LEU A 70 -2.79 5.95 -1.11
C LEU A 70 -1.65 6.71 -0.42
N GLU A 71 -1.94 7.59 0.54
CA GLU A 71 -0.91 8.25 1.36
C GLU A 71 -0.06 7.21 2.12
N ALA A 72 -0.71 6.22 2.73
CA ALA A 72 -0.04 5.15 3.46
C ALA A 72 0.83 4.29 2.56
N ILE A 73 0.31 3.85 1.40
CA ILE A 73 1.06 3.08 0.40
C ILE A 73 2.30 3.86 -0.07
N ARG A 74 2.18 5.17 -0.34
CA ARG A 74 3.33 6.00 -0.72
C ARG A 74 4.36 6.11 0.40
N ALA A 75 3.91 6.30 1.63
CA ALA A 75 4.80 6.39 2.80
C ALA A 75 5.54 5.07 3.06
N VAL A 76 4.85 3.93 2.95
CA VAL A 76 5.45 2.60 3.08
C VAL A 76 6.42 2.34 1.92
N LEU A 77 6.01 2.62 0.69
CA LEU A 77 6.83 2.45 -0.50
C LEU A 77 8.14 3.24 -0.44
N ALA A 78 8.18 4.38 0.25
CA ALA A 78 9.42 5.14 0.45
C ALA A 78 10.42 4.46 1.41
N LEU A 79 9.94 3.56 2.28
CA LEU A 79 10.73 2.84 3.28
C LEU A 79 11.24 1.48 2.79
N LEU A 80 10.62 0.91 1.76
CA LEU A 80 11.02 -0.40 1.22
C LEU A 80 12.40 -0.33 0.57
N THR A 81 13.14 -1.43 0.63
CA THR A 81 14.55 -1.48 0.21
C THR A 81 14.81 -2.51 -0.88
N THR A 82 13.91 -3.48 -1.08
CA THR A 82 14.07 -4.53 -2.10
C THR A 82 12.90 -4.62 -3.09
N PRO A 83 13.12 -5.16 -4.30
CA PRO A 83 12.04 -5.47 -5.24
C PRO A 83 10.96 -6.39 -4.65
N GLU A 84 11.34 -7.39 -3.85
CA GLU A 84 10.40 -8.36 -3.26
C GLU A 84 9.45 -7.70 -2.26
N GLU A 85 9.97 -6.75 -1.46
CA GLU A 85 9.15 -5.93 -0.58
C GLU A 85 8.13 -5.10 -1.38
N VAL A 86 8.55 -4.51 -2.49
CA VAL A 86 7.63 -3.75 -3.36
C VAL A 86 6.62 -4.67 -4.04
N ALA A 87 7.02 -5.86 -4.48
CA ALA A 87 6.11 -6.85 -5.04
C ALA A 87 5.02 -7.25 -4.03
N SER A 88 5.40 -7.46 -2.76
CA SER A 88 4.46 -7.74 -1.66
C SER A 88 3.46 -6.60 -1.44
N LEU A 89 3.92 -5.34 -1.48
CA LEU A 89 3.03 -4.16 -1.41
C LEU A 89 2.15 -4.01 -2.66
N ALA A 90 2.68 -4.35 -3.84
CA ALA A 90 2.00 -4.20 -5.12
C ALA A 90 0.84 -5.21 -5.27
N ALA A 91 1.11 -6.49 -5.03
CA ALA A 91 0.13 -7.58 -5.15
C ALA A 91 -0.89 -7.62 -4.01
N GLY A 92 -0.69 -6.85 -2.95
CA GLY A 92 -1.66 -6.68 -1.86
C GLY A 92 -2.34 -5.31 -1.93
N PRO A 93 -1.99 -4.38 -1.02
CA PRO A 93 -2.78 -3.17 -0.81
C PRO A 93 -2.88 -2.23 -2.03
N LEU A 94 -1.88 -2.20 -2.92
CA LEU A 94 -1.97 -1.38 -4.13
C LEU A 94 -2.98 -1.96 -5.14
N GLU A 95 -2.98 -3.27 -5.33
CA GLU A 95 -3.95 -3.99 -6.17
C GLU A 95 -5.36 -3.87 -5.59
N ASP A 96 -5.52 -4.07 -4.28
CA ASP A 96 -6.81 -3.94 -3.61
C ASP A 96 -7.37 -2.52 -3.74
N LEU A 97 -6.53 -1.48 -3.60
CA LEU A 97 -6.92 -0.10 -3.79
C LEU A 97 -7.42 0.17 -5.22
N LEU A 98 -6.74 -0.39 -6.22
CA LEU A 98 -7.16 -0.26 -7.62
C LEU A 98 -8.45 -1.04 -7.91
N THR A 99 -8.64 -2.18 -7.25
CA THR A 99 -9.84 -3.02 -7.38
C THR A 99 -11.07 -2.33 -6.80
N HIS A 100 -10.94 -1.73 -5.62
CA HIS A 100 -12.05 -1.04 -4.96
C HIS A 100 -12.29 0.37 -5.52
N HIS A 101 -11.23 1.09 -5.85
CA HIS A 101 -11.28 2.54 -6.08
C HIS A 101 -10.52 3.00 -7.34
N GLY A 102 -10.31 2.12 -8.32
CA GLY A 102 -9.41 2.32 -9.46
C GLY A 102 -9.50 3.70 -10.14
N VAL A 103 -10.69 4.19 -10.43
CA VAL A 103 -10.84 5.52 -11.08
C VAL A 103 -10.30 6.65 -10.20
N VAL A 104 -10.72 6.71 -8.93
CA VAL A 104 -10.33 7.77 -7.99
C VAL A 104 -8.85 7.62 -7.59
N ALA A 105 -8.40 6.40 -7.37
CA ALA A 105 -7.01 6.11 -7.03
C ALA A 105 -6.07 6.52 -8.18
N LEU A 106 -6.40 6.17 -9.42
CA LEU A 106 -5.58 6.51 -10.58
C LEU A 106 -5.54 8.02 -10.86
N ASP A 107 -6.65 8.75 -10.70
CA ASP A 107 -6.65 10.21 -10.82
C ASP A 107 -5.61 10.85 -9.88
N ALA A 108 -5.53 10.36 -8.64
CA ALA A 108 -4.56 10.82 -7.65
C ALA A 108 -3.14 10.32 -7.91
N MET A 109 -2.96 9.11 -8.44
CA MET A 109 -1.65 8.56 -8.79
C MET A 109 -1.03 9.28 -9.98
N GLU A 110 -1.82 9.56 -11.03
CA GLU A 110 -1.39 10.25 -12.25
C GLU A 110 -0.95 11.69 -11.97
N ALA A 111 -1.58 12.36 -11.00
CA ALA A 111 -1.22 13.72 -10.60
C ALA A 111 0.18 13.82 -9.96
N ASP A 112 0.68 12.74 -9.34
CA ASP A 112 1.94 12.74 -8.59
C ASP A 112 2.67 11.38 -8.73
N ALA A 113 2.92 10.97 -9.98
CA ALA A 113 3.51 9.66 -10.24
C ALA A 113 5.03 9.66 -10.05
N THR A 114 5.51 9.15 -8.92
CA THR A 114 6.95 8.97 -8.67
C THR A 114 7.51 7.78 -9.44
N PRO A 115 8.82 7.73 -9.74
CA PRO A 115 9.45 6.56 -10.36
C PRO A 115 9.20 5.26 -9.58
N ARG A 116 9.22 5.31 -8.24
CA ARG A 116 8.92 4.15 -7.38
C ARG A 116 7.48 3.71 -7.48
N LEU A 117 6.52 4.64 -7.54
CA LEU A 117 5.12 4.28 -7.73
C LEU A 117 4.89 3.62 -9.09
N ARG A 118 5.47 4.16 -10.16
CA ARG A 118 5.42 3.56 -11.51
C ARG A 118 6.02 2.17 -11.52
N TYR A 119 7.14 1.99 -10.83
CA TYR A 119 7.79 0.69 -10.65
C TYR A 119 6.90 -0.29 -9.86
N ALA A 120 6.31 0.14 -8.75
CA ALA A 120 5.38 -0.70 -7.97
C ALA A 120 4.15 -1.14 -8.79
N LEU A 121 3.62 -0.27 -9.66
CA LEU A 121 2.53 -0.61 -10.58
C LEU A 121 2.89 -1.71 -11.60
N THR A 122 4.17 -2.01 -11.82
CA THR A 122 4.58 -3.17 -12.64
C THR A 122 4.28 -4.49 -11.95
N GLY A 123 4.24 -4.52 -10.61
CA GLY A 123 3.91 -5.71 -9.82
C GLY A 123 2.42 -5.89 -9.52
N VAL A 124 1.55 -4.98 -9.97
CA VAL A 124 0.09 -5.12 -9.86
C VAL A 124 -0.42 -6.08 -10.92
N TRP A 125 -1.26 -7.02 -10.51
CA TRP A 125 -1.87 -7.99 -11.41
C TRP A 125 -3.18 -7.41 -11.94
N LYS A 126 -3.48 -7.74 -13.19
CA LYS A 126 -4.73 -7.27 -13.81
C LYS A 126 -5.96 -7.78 -13.06
N GLY A 127 -5.95 -9.04 -12.64
CA GLY A 127 -7.09 -9.69 -11.95
C GLY A 127 -8.44 -9.37 -12.61
N ASP A 128 -9.37 -8.91 -11.78
CA ASP A 128 -10.71 -8.47 -12.16
C ASP A 128 -10.82 -6.96 -12.42
N LEU A 129 -9.68 -6.24 -12.53
CA LEU A 129 -9.70 -4.80 -12.78
C LEU A 129 -10.45 -4.49 -14.10
N PRO A 130 -11.35 -3.49 -14.07
CA PRO A 130 -12.00 -3.02 -15.29
C PRO A 130 -10.98 -2.65 -16.37
N LYS A 131 -11.32 -2.93 -17.64
CA LYS A 131 -10.40 -2.76 -18.77
C LYS A 131 -9.85 -1.34 -18.88
N ASP A 132 -10.68 -0.34 -18.61
CA ASP A 132 -10.31 1.08 -18.61
C ASP A 132 -9.36 1.43 -17.46
N VAL A 133 -9.58 0.88 -16.27
CA VAL A 133 -8.65 0.99 -15.12
C VAL A 133 -7.31 0.35 -15.48
N TRP A 134 -7.31 -0.86 -16.03
CA TRP A 134 -6.08 -1.57 -16.41
C TRP A 134 -5.28 -0.82 -17.47
N HIS A 135 -5.93 -0.27 -18.51
CA HIS A 135 -5.23 0.52 -19.53
C HIS A 135 -4.54 1.76 -18.93
N ARG A 136 -5.14 2.39 -17.92
CA ARG A 136 -4.53 3.52 -17.21
C ARG A 136 -3.33 3.07 -16.37
N VAL A 137 -3.43 1.93 -15.68
CA VAL A 137 -2.29 1.31 -14.99
C VAL A 137 -1.14 1.05 -15.98
N GLU A 138 -1.42 0.45 -17.13
CA GLU A 138 -0.43 0.21 -18.20
C GLU A 138 0.21 1.51 -18.69
N ALA A 139 -0.59 2.54 -18.96
CA ALA A 139 -0.08 3.84 -19.38
C ALA A 139 0.79 4.50 -18.30
N LEU A 140 0.41 4.37 -17.03
CA LEU A 140 1.12 4.98 -15.91
C LEU A 140 2.45 4.27 -15.62
N ARG A 141 2.53 2.96 -15.79
CA ARG A 141 3.77 2.19 -15.61
C ARG A 141 4.63 2.10 -16.87
N ALA A 142 4.14 2.55 -18.02
CA ALA A 142 4.87 2.50 -19.29
C ALA A 142 6.26 3.16 -19.17
N GLY A 143 7.28 2.44 -19.63
CA GLY A 143 8.69 2.85 -19.59
C GLY A 143 9.35 2.74 -18.21
N SER A 144 8.64 2.23 -17.20
CA SER A 144 9.25 1.89 -15.91
C SER A 144 10.00 0.57 -16.01
N PRO A 145 11.11 0.38 -15.27
CA PRO A 145 11.72 -0.93 -15.13
C PRO A 145 10.73 -1.94 -14.51
N GLU A 146 10.75 -3.19 -14.96
CA GLU A 146 9.75 -4.18 -14.55
C GLU A 146 10.22 -5.03 -13.35
N LEU A 147 9.35 -5.16 -12.35
CA LEU A 147 9.55 -6.03 -11.18
C LEU A 147 9.83 -7.49 -11.59
N ASP A 148 9.05 -8.02 -12.52
CA ASP A 148 9.15 -9.42 -12.97
C ASP A 148 10.44 -9.72 -13.75
N GLU A 149 11.09 -8.68 -14.29
CA GLU A 149 12.39 -8.79 -14.94
C GLU A 149 13.57 -8.69 -13.95
N GLY A 150 13.29 -8.54 -12.64
CA GLY A 150 14.30 -8.37 -11.61
C GLY A 150 15.00 -7.01 -11.67
N ALA A 151 14.35 -5.99 -12.24
CA ALA A 151 14.93 -4.67 -12.33
C ALA A 151 15.14 -4.06 -10.94
N PRO A 152 16.22 -3.26 -10.74
CA PRO A 152 16.51 -2.68 -9.43
C PRO A 152 15.44 -1.66 -9.03
N LEU A 153 15.15 -1.63 -7.74
CA LEU A 153 14.25 -0.66 -7.12
C LEU A 153 14.76 0.78 -7.33
N PRO A 154 13.94 1.70 -7.89
CA PRO A 154 14.33 3.09 -8.04
C PRO A 154 14.57 3.78 -6.69
N ALA A 155 15.44 4.80 -6.67
CA ALA A 155 15.69 5.61 -5.48
C ALA A 155 14.41 6.28 -4.96
N ALA A 156 14.33 6.44 -3.63
CA ALA A 156 13.23 7.11 -2.93
C ALA A 156 13.19 8.62 -3.21
#